data_AF-A0A1A8RCV0-F1
#
_entry.id   AF-A0A1A8RCV0-F1
#
_cell.length_a   1.000
_cell.length_b   1.000
_cell.length_c   1.000
_cell.angle_alpha   90.00
_cell.angle_beta   90.00
_cell.angle_gamma   90.00
#
_symmetry.space_group_name_H-M   'P 1'
#
loop_
_entity.id
_entity.type
_entity.pdbx_description
1 polymer ?
#
loop_
_entity_poly.entity_id
_entity_poly.type
_entity_poly.pdbx_seq_one_letter_code
_entity_poly.pdbx_strand_id
1 'polypeptide(L)'
;MPKLRTLRLHSNNLHCDCHLSWLSDWLRARRGMAPFTQCMSPAHMRGLNVPDVLKKDFICNGPAETESRTCVTQVTVCPPSCS
;
A
#
# COMPACT_ATOMS: atom_id res chain seq x y z
N MET A 1 8.35 -8.07 14.45
CA MET A 1 7.29 -7.51 15.33
C MET A 1 6.40 -8.62 15.87
N PRO A 2 6.84 -9.39 16.88
CA PRO A 2 6.09 -10.55 17.36
C PRO A 2 4.83 -10.21 18.20
N LYS A 3 4.66 -8.95 18.64
CA LYS A 3 3.55 -8.51 19.51
C LYS A 3 2.50 -7.64 18.80
N LEU A 4 2.58 -7.48 17.48
CA LEU A 4 1.65 -6.61 16.74
C LEU A 4 0.27 -7.30 16.66
N ARG A 5 -0.77 -6.67 17.23
CA ARG A 5 -2.13 -7.24 17.30
C ARG A 5 -3.11 -6.61 16.31
N THR A 6 -2.91 -5.34 15.98
CA THR A 6 -3.81 -4.57 15.12
C THR A 6 -2.99 -3.77 14.13
N LEU A 7 -3.35 -3.85 12.85
CA LEU A 7 -2.84 -3.02 11.78
C LEU A 7 -4.03 -2.60 10.92
N ARG A 8 -4.10 -1.33 10.53
CA ARG A 8 -5.13 -0.80 9.62
C ARG A 8 -4.44 -0.10 8.46
N LEU A 9 -4.70 -0.57 7.25
CA LEU A 9 -4.17 0.01 6.01
C LEU A 9 -5.28 0.34 5.00
N HIS A 10 -6.55 0.12 5.35
CA HIS A 10 -7.66 0.52 4.49
C HIS A 10 -7.63 2.02 4.19
N SER A 11 -8.22 2.43 3.07
CA SER A 11 -8.29 3.85 2.64
C SER A 11 -6.93 4.53 2.40
N ASN A 12 -5.83 3.77 2.28
CA ASN A 12 -4.54 4.30 1.84
C ASN A 12 -4.46 4.26 0.31
N ASN A 13 -3.70 5.19 -0.29
CA ASN A 13 -3.47 5.23 -1.74
C ASN A 13 -2.36 4.24 -2.14
N LEU A 14 -2.62 2.94 -2.00
CA LEU A 14 -1.64 1.90 -2.27
C LEU A 14 -1.42 1.72 -3.78
N HIS A 15 -0.18 1.92 -4.22
CA HIS A 15 0.26 1.62 -5.58
C HIS A 15 0.83 0.19 -5.60
N CYS A 16 0.11 -0.73 -6.24
CA CYS A 16 0.44 -2.14 -6.26
C CYS A 16 1.41 -2.47 -7.39
N ASP A 17 2.68 -2.12 -7.18
CA ASP A 17 3.80 -2.42 -8.07
C ASP A 17 4.80 -3.39 -7.42
N CYS A 18 5.94 -3.62 -8.06
CA CYS A 18 6.98 -4.50 -7.53
C CYS A 18 7.46 -4.13 -6.11
N HIS A 19 7.40 -2.85 -5.71
CA HIS A 19 7.79 -2.38 -4.39
C HIS A 19 6.78 -2.75 -3.30
N LEU A 20 5.50 -2.93 -3.63
CA LEU A 20 4.48 -3.35 -2.68
C LEU A 20 4.30 -4.88 -2.59
N SER A 21 4.97 -5.65 -3.44
CA SER A 21 4.84 -7.12 -3.51
C SER A 21 5.03 -7.83 -2.16
N TRP A 22 5.95 -7.34 -1.31
CA TRP A 22 6.22 -7.90 0.01
C TRP A 22 5.00 -7.83 0.94
N LEU A 23 4.15 -6.81 0.79
CA LEU A 23 2.98 -6.61 1.65
C LEU A 23 1.92 -7.69 1.39
N SER A 24 1.76 -8.13 0.14
CA SER A 24 0.90 -9.27 -0.20
C SER A 24 1.34 -10.55 0.53
N ASP A 25 2.64 -10.87 0.46
CA ASP A 25 3.22 -12.02 1.18
C ASP A 25 3.04 -11.86 2.70
N TRP A 26 3.25 -10.63 3.22
CA TRP A 26 3.15 -10.33 4.64
C TRP A 26 1.73 -10.52 5.19
N LEU A 27 0.72 -10.08 4.44
CA LEU A 27 -0.69 -10.19 4.81
C LEU A 27 -1.21 -11.63 4.68
N ARG A 28 -0.80 -12.37 3.65
CA ARG A 28 -1.16 -13.79 3.50
C ARG A 28 -0.63 -14.64 4.67
N ALA A 29 0.57 -14.34 5.16
CA ALA A 29 1.16 -15.03 6.32
C ALA A 29 0.49 -14.67 7.66
N ARG A 30 -0.30 -13.59 7.73
CA ARG A 30 -0.94 -13.07 8.95
C ARG A 30 -2.42 -12.82 8.72
N ARG A 31 -3.19 -13.91 8.66
CA ARG A 31 -4.64 -13.87 8.49
C ARG A 31 -5.29 -12.93 9.53
N GLY A 32 -6.16 -12.05 9.07
CA GLY A 32 -6.89 -11.09 9.92
C GLY A 32 -6.17 -9.76 10.19
N MET A 33 -4.88 -9.63 9.85
CA MET A 33 -4.18 -8.33 9.93
C MET A 33 -4.56 -7.44 8.75
N ALA A 34 -4.76 -6.14 9.01
CA ALA A 34 -5.10 -5.13 8.00
C ALA A 34 -6.22 -5.57 7.02
N PRO A 35 -7.43 -5.86 7.54
CA PRO A 35 -8.56 -6.20 6.68
C PRO A 35 -8.87 -5.04 5.72
N PHE A 36 -9.41 -5.38 4.55
CA PHE A 36 -9.80 -4.41 3.50
C PHE A 36 -8.65 -3.55 2.96
N THR A 37 -7.41 -4.08 3.01
CA THR A 37 -6.27 -3.45 2.35
C THR A 37 -6.36 -3.67 0.84
N GLN A 38 -6.66 -2.61 0.09
CA GLN A 38 -6.91 -2.65 -1.35
C GLN A 38 -5.91 -1.79 -2.14
N CYS A 39 -5.63 -2.22 -3.36
CA CYS A 39 -4.90 -1.43 -4.34
C CYS A 39 -5.73 -0.23 -4.80
N MET A 40 -5.13 0.95 -4.85
CA MET A 40 -5.76 2.15 -5.42
C MET A 40 -5.27 2.44 -6.86
N SER A 41 -4.09 1.90 -7.18
CA SER A 41 -3.45 1.96 -8.49
C SER A 41 -2.48 0.76 -8.64
N PRO A 42 -2.03 0.41 -9.86
CA PRO A 42 -2.46 0.92 -11.17
C PRO A 42 -3.94 0.61 -11.48
N ALA A 43 -4.50 1.23 -12.52
CA ALA A 43 -5.94 1.18 -12.81
C ALA A 43 -6.51 -0.24 -12.92
N HIS A 44 -5.77 -1.17 -13.51
CA HIS A 44 -6.18 -2.57 -13.68
C HIS A 44 -6.19 -3.37 -12.36
N MET A 45 -5.57 -2.86 -11.29
CA MET A 45 -5.54 -3.48 -9.97
C MET A 45 -6.43 -2.77 -8.96
N ARG A 46 -7.04 -1.63 -9.33
CA ARG A 46 -7.83 -0.80 -8.41
C ARG A 46 -8.98 -1.60 -7.80
N GLY A 47 -9.10 -1.57 -6.47
CA GLY A 47 -10.13 -2.27 -5.70
C GLY A 47 -9.80 -3.73 -5.37
N LEU A 48 -8.75 -4.32 -5.97
CA LEU A 48 -8.31 -5.66 -5.59
C LEU A 48 -7.72 -5.64 -4.18
N ASN A 49 -8.00 -6.65 -3.39
CA ASN A 49 -7.35 -6.81 -2.09
C ASN A 49 -5.88 -7.18 -2.33
N VAL A 50 -4.97 -6.47 -1.66
CA VAL A 50 -3.51 -6.72 -1.74
C VAL A 50 -3.12 -8.19 -1.51
N PRO A 51 -3.67 -8.93 -0.52
CA PRO A 51 -3.31 -10.35 -0.34
C PRO A 51 -3.80 -11.27 -1.47
N ASP A 52 -4.82 -10.86 -2.25
CA ASP A 52 -5.42 -11.67 -3.32
C ASP A 52 -4.68 -11.50 -4.66
N VAL A 53 -3.85 -10.45 -4.79
CA VAL A 53 -3.00 -10.22 -5.96
C VAL A 53 -1.79 -11.16 -5.94
N LEU A 54 -1.51 -11.83 -7.06
CA LEU A 54 -0.37 -12.72 -7.18
C LEU A 54 0.93 -11.92 -7.25
N LYS A 55 1.99 -12.43 -6.60
CA LYS A 55 3.30 -11.77 -6.55
C LYS A 55 3.86 -11.40 -7.93
N LYS A 56 3.60 -12.22 -8.95
CA LYS A 56 4.06 -12.00 -10.33
C LYS A 56 3.39 -10.82 -11.03
N ASP A 57 2.22 -10.39 -10.54
CA ASP A 57 1.45 -9.29 -11.13
C ASP A 57 1.92 -7.92 -10.60
N PHE A 58 2.70 -7.92 -9.50
CA PHE A 58 3.39 -6.73 -8.98
C PHE A 58 4.66 -6.46 -9.80
N ILE A 59 4.51 -5.75 -10.92
CA ILE A 59 5.58 -5.47 -11.88
C ILE A 59 5.90 -3.97 -11.91
N CYS A 60 7.17 -3.63 -12.13
CA CYS A 60 7.62 -2.27 -12.43
C CYS A 60 8.09 -2.22 -13.89
N ASN A 61 7.54 -1.31 -14.70
CA ASN A 61 7.89 -1.16 -16.12
C ASN A 61 8.85 0.02 -16.29
N GLY A 62 10.04 -0.20 -16.86
CA GLY A 62 11.00 0.85 -17.23
C GLY A 62 12.15 1.04 -16.23
N PRO A 63 13.26 1.69 -16.66
CA PRO A 63 14.34 2.06 -15.73
C PRO A 63 13.68 2.86 -14.62
N ALA A 64 13.94 2.48 -13.38
CA ALA A 64 13.45 3.20 -12.21
C ALA A 64 13.58 4.69 -12.50
N GLU A 65 12.46 5.36 -12.75
CA GLU A 65 12.37 6.77 -12.42
C GLU A 65 12.67 6.75 -10.93
N THR A 66 13.94 6.98 -10.66
CA THR A 66 14.51 7.21 -9.35
C THR A 66 14.07 8.60 -8.91
N GLU A 67 12.95 9.10 -9.43
CA GLU A 67 11.95 9.68 -8.56
C GLU A 67 11.56 8.59 -7.57
N SER A 68 12.40 8.46 -6.55
CA SER A 68 11.91 8.21 -5.22
C SER A 68 10.61 8.98 -5.15
N ARG A 69 9.47 8.29 -5.20
CA ARG A 69 8.22 8.75 -4.60
C ARG A 69 8.48 8.80 -3.10
N THR A 70 9.48 9.58 -2.73
CA THR A 70 9.63 10.23 -1.47
C THR A 70 8.26 10.80 -1.26
N CYS A 71 7.57 10.34 -0.23
CA CYS A 71 6.45 11.10 0.27
C CYS A 71 7.02 12.48 0.57
N VAL A 72 6.90 13.40 -0.39
CA VAL A 72 7.04 14.81 -0.12
C VAL A 72 5.87 15.05 0.78
N THR A 73 6.13 15.12 2.09
CA THR A 73 5.20 15.71 3.01
C THR A 73 5.00 17.13 2.50
N GLN A 74 3.97 17.34 1.68
CA GLN A 74 3.37 18.66 1.49
C GLN A 74 2.65 19.04 2.80
N VAL A 75 3.36 18.89 3.93
CA VAL A 75 2.96 19.37 5.23
C VAL A 75 3.50 20.77 5.26
N THR A 76 2.77 21.71 4.68
CA THR A 76 3.04 23.12 4.94
C THR A 76 1.96 23.78 5.77
N VAL A 77 0.74 23.26 5.91
CA VAL A 77 -0.20 23.74 6.95
C VAL A 77 -1.20 22.64 7.31
N CYS A 78 -1.19 22.16 8.56
CA CYS A 78 -2.35 21.44 9.08
C CYS A 78 -3.52 22.44 9.20
N PRO A 79 -4.74 22.10 8.74
CA PRO A 79 -5.88 23.01 8.87
C PRO A 79 -6.08 23.42 10.34
N PRO A 80 -6.60 24.64 10.59
CA PRO A 80 -6.93 25.05 11.96
C PRO A 80 -7.90 24.07 12.58
N SER A 81 -7.83 23.92 13.92
CA SER A 81 -8.77 23.09 14.67
C SER A 81 -10.21 23.47 14.33
N CYS A 82 -11.07 22.47 14.10
CA CYS A 82 -12.50 22.70 13.92
C CYS A 82 -13.07 23.35 15.19
N SER A 83 -13.82 24.44 15.02
CA SER A 83 -14.63 25.08 16.06
C SER A 83 -15.95 24.34 16.28
#